data_AF-X1LNN5-F1
#
_entry.id   AF-X1LNN5-F1
#
_cell.length_a   1.000
_cell.length_b   1.000
_cell.length_c   1.000
_cell.angle_alpha   90.00
_cell.angle_beta   90.00
_cell.angle_gamma   90.00
#
_symmetry.space_group_name_H-M   'P 1'
#
loop_
_entity.id
_entity.type
_entity.pdbx_description
1 polymer ?
#
loop_
_entity_poly.entity_id
_entity_poly.type
_entity_poly.pdbx_seq_one_letter_code
_entity_poly.pdbx_strand_id
1 'polypeptide(L)'
;EKDFLSTVANIVAITLEKNEFYQVLKAEHEETITKRRKLAETPKLPSSSLRPSRFGHPSEEEFARLLDFYRIEWLYEPRSFPLAWQGNKVSEMFTPDFYLPELDLYIELTTLKQSLITEKNRKVRRLKELYPEVNIKLLNKKDYLRLLAKYGYGPLGGTKVEGINRVLFSHTQIQRRTRALANHISRDYQGRRLVLVGILKGVVCFMADLMQHISLPLSIEFMAISYYGSNTEPAVKITKDLDTSITGLDVLMVEDIVDTGMTLNYILNHLSSHNPASLHVCTLLDKRARRLIDVPLDYIGFEIPDEFVVGYGLDYRGEYRNLPFIGALSPRLIEEEAGK
;
A
#
# COMPACT_ATOMS: atom_id res chain seq x y z
N GLU A 1 3.82 34.77 -62.61
CA GLU A 1 4.06 35.55 -61.36
C GLU A 1 3.37 34.98 -60.11
N LYS A 2 2.08 34.59 -60.14
CA LYS A 2 1.39 34.04 -58.95
C LYS A 2 2.00 32.75 -58.36
N ASP A 3 2.61 31.90 -59.19
CA ASP A 3 3.23 30.63 -58.75
C ASP A 3 4.62 30.81 -58.12
N PHE A 4 5.32 31.89 -58.44
CA PHE A 4 6.63 32.18 -57.84
C PHE A 4 6.45 32.73 -56.42
N LEU A 5 5.46 33.62 -56.22
CA LEU A 5 5.15 34.19 -54.91
C LEU A 5 4.60 33.14 -53.93
N SER A 6 3.81 32.17 -54.40
CA SER A 6 3.33 31.05 -53.55
C SER A 6 4.48 30.11 -53.16
N THR A 7 5.40 29.84 -54.09
CA THR A 7 6.56 28.97 -53.84
C THR A 7 7.54 29.64 -52.87
N VAL A 8 7.82 30.94 -53.02
CA VAL A 8 8.67 31.70 -52.09
C VAL A 8 8.01 31.82 -50.71
N ALA A 9 6.70 32.07 -50.64
CA ALA A 9 5.96 32.10 -49.38
C ALA A 9 5.99 30.75 -48.64
N ASN A 10 5.85 29.64 -49.37
CA ASN A 10 5.97 28.29 -48.80
C ASN A 10 7.40 27.98 -48.32
N ILE A 11 8.43 28.39 -49.05
CA ILE A 11 9.83 28.19 -48.63
C ILE A 11 10.13 29.04 -47.38
N VAL A 12 9.65 30.28 -47.30
CA VAL A 12 9.81 31.14 -46.13
C VAL A 12 9.05 30.57 -44.92
N ALA A 13 7.82 30.07 -45.11
CA ALA A 13 7.05 29.41 -44.06
C ALA A 13 7.75 28.15 -43.52
N ILE A 14 8.26 27.28 -44.40
CA ILE A 14 9.01 26.08 -44.02
C ILE A 14 10.33 26.42 -43.31
N THR A 15 10.98 27.52 -43.70
CA THR A 15 12.25 27.96 -43.08
C THR A 15 12.01 28.59 -41.70
N LEU A 16 10.90 29.31 -41.53
CA LEU A 16 10.47 29.86 -40.23
C LEU A 16 10.03 28.74 -39.28
N GLU A 17 9.24 27.77 -39.74
CA GLU A 17 8.85 26.58 -38.96
C GLU A 17 10.08 25.74 -38.57
N LYS A 18 11.06 25.56 -39.46
CA LYS A 18 12.33 24.88 -39.12
C LYS A 18 13.12 25.63 -38.07
N ASN A 19 13.13 26.96 -38.09
CA ASN A 19 13.87 27.76 -37.12
C ASN A 19 13.16 27.73 -35.75
N GLU A 20 11.84 27.84 -35.71
CA GLU A 20 11.04 27.65 -34.48
C GLU A 20 11.24 26.24 -33.91
N PHE A 21 11.22 25.20 -34.74
CA PHE A 21 11.47 23.82 -34.33
C PHE A 21 12.91 23.62 -33.81
N TYR A 22 13.91 24.27 -34.43
CA TYR A 22 15.29 24.25 -33.93
C TYR A 22 15.44 24.99 -32.60
N GLN A 23 14.72 26.10 -32.38
CA GLN A 23 14.73 26.80 -31.09
C GLN A 23 14.04 25.98 -30.00
N VAL A 24 12.93 25.30 -30.32
CA VAL A 24 12.25 24.38 -29.39
C VAL A 24 13.14 23.20 -29.03
N LEU A 25 13.75 22.53 -30.02
CA LEU A 25 14.70 21.43 -29.77
C LEU A 25 15.91 21.89 -28.97
N LYS A 26 16.42 23.10 -29.21
CA LYS A 26 17.56 23.66 -28.48
C LYS A 26 17.18 24.05 -27.06
N ALA A 27 15.99 24.61 -26.84
CA ALA A 27 15.45 24.88 -25.52
C ALA A 27 15.20 23.58 -24.73
N GLU A 28 14.58 22.57 -25.33
CA GLU A 28 14.39 21.24 -24.72
C GLU A 28 15.73 20.57 -24.42
N HIS A 29 16.73 20.70 -25.30
CA HIS A 29 18.07 20.16 -25.09
C HIS A 29 18.85 20.90 -24.00
N GLU A 30 18.78 22.23 -23.95
CA GLU A 30 19.36 23.06 -22.89
C GLU A 30 18.67 22.82 -21.54
N GLU A 31 17.34 22.65 -21.53
CA GLU A 31 16.57 22.29 -20.34
C GLU A 31 16.94 20.88 -19.86
N THR A 32 17.13 19.93 -20.79
CA THR A 32 17.58 18.55 -20.49
C THR A 32 19.03 18.51 -19.99
N ILE A 33 19.94 19.31 -20.56
CA ILE A 33 21.33 19.44 -20.10
C ILE A 33 21.38 20.10 -18.72
N THR A 34 20.60 21.16 -18.51
CA THR A 34 20.52 21.87 -17.22
C THR A 34 19.94 20.96 -16.14
N LYS A 35 18.92 20.15 -16.47
CA LYS A 35 18.33 19.14 -15.60
C LYS A 35 19.32 18.01 -15.26
N ARG A 36 20.07 17.51 -16.25
CA ARG A 36 21.14 16.51 -16.05
C ARG A 36 22.31 17.06 -15.20
N ARG A 37 22.69 18.32 -15.38
CA ARG A 37 23.77 18.98 -14.63
C ARG A 37 23.38 19.22 -13.17
N LYS A 38 22.14 19.66 -12.90
CA LYS A 38 21.56 19.77 -11.55
C LYS A 38 21.44 18.42 -10.83
N LEU A 39 21.02 17.36 -11.52
CA LEU A 39 20.99 16.01 -10.94
C LEU A 39 22.40 15.45 -10.68
N ALA A 40 23.39 15.78 -11.50
CA ALA A 40 24.78 15.33 -11.33
C ALA A 40 25.50 16.00 -10.15
N GLU A 41 25.07 17.20 -9.73
CA GLU A 41 25.60 17.91 -8.55
C GLU A 41 24.91 17.51 -7.23
N THR A 42 23.87 16.67 -7.30
CA THR A 42 23.17 16.15 -6.11
C THR A 42 23.85 14.88 -5.59
N PRO A 43 24.19 14.78 -4.28
CA PRO A 43 24.69 13.53 -3.70
C PRO A 43 23.72 12.36 -3.93
N LYS A 44 24.25 11.18 -4.26
CA LYS A 44 23.45 9.96 -4.42
C LYS A 44 22.86 9.52 -3.08
N LEU A 45 21.65 8.96 -3.11
CA LEU A 45 20.99 8.38 -1.93
C LEU A 45 21.89 7.30 -1.29
N PRO A 46 22.01 7.27 0.04
CA PRO A 46 22.79 6.25 0.73
C PRO A 46 22.16 4.86 0.53
N SER A 47 23.00 3.85 0.33
CA SER A 47 22.60 2.47 0.04
C SER A 47 22.21 1.64 1.27
N SER A 48 22.32 2.20 2.48
CA SER A 48 21.99 1.52 3.74
C SER A 48 21.33 2.46 4.74
N SER A 49 20.29 1.99 5.43
CA SER A 49 19.59 2.66 6.53
C SER A 49 20.43 2.66 7.82
N LEU A 50 21.57 3.35 7.80
CA LEU A 50 22.35 3.59 9.02
C LEU A 50 21.54 4.50 9.95
N ARG A 51 21.30 4.02 11.17
CA ARG A 51 20.58 4.77 12.20
C ARG A 51 21.50 5.88 12.74
N PRO A 52 21.05 7.14 12.77
CA PRO A 52 21.87 8.23 13.26
C PRO A 52 22.15 8.05 14.76
N SER A 53 23.37 8.37 15.20
CA SER A 53 23.74 8.33 16.63
C SER A 53 23.15 9.49 17.43
N ARG A 54 22.76 10.58 16.76
CA ARG A 54 22.08 11.77 17.32
C ARG A 54 21.21 12.44 16.26
N PHE A 55 20.08 13.00 16.68
CA PHE A 55 19.22 13.88 15.85
C PHE A 55 19.53 15.35 16.11
N GLY A 56 19.31 16.20 15.11
CA GLY A 56 19.45 17.65 15.19
C GLY A 56 18.39 18.31 16.10
N HIS A 57 17.21 17.70 16.23
CA HIS A 57 16.14 18.20 17.09
C HIS A 57 15.34 17.08 17.79
N PRO A 58 14.83 17.28 19.04
CA PRO A 58 14.00 16.28 19.73
C PRO A 58 12.76 15.82 18.95
N SER A 59 12.17 16.71 18.16
CA SER A 59 11.02 16.36 17.30
C SER A 59 11.37 15.39 16.17
N GLU A 60 12.61 15.40 15.68
CA GLU A 60 13.09 14.43 14.69
C GLU A 60 13.29 13.07 15.36
N GLU A 61 13.84 13.03 16.57
CA GLU A 61 13.96 11.78 17.34
C GLU A 61 12.60 11.17 17.68
N GLU A 62 11.63 11.99 18.13
CA GLU A 62 10.24 11.53 18.32
C GLU A 62 9.63 10.98 17.04
N PHE A 63 9.86 11.63 15.90
CA PHE A 63 9.36 11.20 14.60
C PHE A 63 10.00 9.89 14.14
N ALA A 64 11.32 9.76 14.28
CA ALA A 64 12.08 8.55 14.00
C ALA A 64 11.59 7.34 14.82
N ARG A 65 11.42 7.51 16.14
CA ARG A 65 10.87 6.45 17.00
C ARG A 65 9.47 6.02 16.57
N LEU A 66 8.68 6.96 16.04
CA LEU A 66 7.33 6.69 15.59
C LEU A 66 7.31 5.95 14.25
N LEU A 67 8.18 6.32 13.31
CA LEU A 67 8.41 5.54 12.09
C LEU A 67 8.86 4.12 12.42
N ASP A 68 9.72 3.96 13.43
CA ASP A 68 10.20 2.64 13.90
C ASP A 68 9.09 1.81 14.53
N PHE A 69 8.28 2.44 15.39
CA PHE A 69 7.12 1.81 15.99
C PHE A 69 6.16 1.26 14.93
N TYR A 70 5.94 2.01 13.85
CA TYR A 70 5.13 1.58 12.70
C TYR A 70 5.88 0.77 11.66
N ARG A 71 7.16 0.48 11.89
CA ARG A 71 8.03 -0.27 11.00
C ARG A 71 8.04 0.28 9.57
N ILE A 72 7.94 1.60 9.45
CA ILE A 72 8.09 2.34 8.20
C ILE A 72 9.58 2.47 7.94
N GLU A 73 10.07 2.12 6.74
CA GLU A 73 11.47 2.36 6.39
C GLU A 73 11.74 3.84 6.15
N TRP A 74 12.87 4.34 6.65
CA TRP A 74 13.24 5.74 6.54
C TRP A 74 14.75 5.96 6.56
N LEU A 75 15.17 7.06 5.94
CA LEU A 75 16.54 7.59 5.93
C LEU A 75 16.54 8.97 6.57
N TYR A 76 17.49 9.23 7.47
CA TYR A 76 17.72 10.56 8.05
C TYR A 76 18.57 11.41 7.10
N GLU A 77 18.22 12.69 6.91
CA GLU A 77 19.00 13.65 6.12
C GLU A 77 19.62 13.04 4.84
N PRO A 78 18.78 12.38 4.00
CA PRO A 78 19.21 11.42 2.99
C PRO A 78 20.13 12.03 1.90
N ARG A 79 19.94 13.31 1.59
CA ARG A 79 20.74 14.10 0.67
C ARG A 79 20.38 15.58 0.76
N SER A 80 21.32 16.43 0.36
CA SER A 80 21.13 17.88 0.29
C SER A 80 20.94 18.36 -1.15
N PHE A 81 20.12 19.40 -1.31
CA PHE A 81 19.79 20.02 -2.58
C PHE A 81 20.25 21.47 -2.64
N PRO A 82 21.05 21.86 -3.65
CA PRO A 82 21.37 23.25 -3.91
C PRO A 82 20.13 24.07 -4.28
N LEU A 83 19.88 25.18 -3.57
CA LEU A 83 18.74 26.08 -3.81
C LEU A 83 19.15 27.44 -4.39
N ALA A 84 20.38 27.90 -4.12
CA ALA A 84 20.92 29.15 -4.64
C ALA A 84 22.43 29.07 -4.85
N TRP A 85 22.93 29.88 -5.78
CA TRP A 85 24.34 29.95 -6.14
C TRP A 85 24.81 31.41 -6.15
N GLN A 86 26.05 31.66 -5.72
CA GLN A 86 26.78 32.91 -5.95
C GLN A 86 27.99 32.60 -6.84
N GLY A 87 27.88 32.96 -8.12
CA GLY A 87 28.82 32.51 -9.15
C GLY A 87 28.79 30.98 -9.27
N ASN A 88 29.96 30.35 -9.20
CA ASN A 88 30.10 28.89 -9.28
C ASN A 88 30.02 28.17 -7.91
N LYS A 89 29.70 28.88 -6.82
CA LYS A 89 29.59 28.30 -5.48
C LYS A 89 28.14 28.25 -5.02
N VAL A 90 27.73 27.12 -4.46
CA VAL A 90 26.42 26.98 -3.82
C VAL A 90 26.37 27.88 -2.59
N SER A 91 25.41 28.80 -2.55
CA SER A 91 25.20 29.75 -1.45
C SER A 91 24.10 29.32 -0.50
N GLU A 92 23.18 28.45 -0.94
CA GLU A 92 22.11 27.91 -0.10
C GLU A 92 21.85 26.45 -0.43
N MET A 93 21.82 25.60 0.60
CA MET A 93 21.49 24.18 0.53
C MET A 93 20.24 23.90 1.35
N PHE A 94 19.52 22.85 0.98
CA PHE A 94 18.39 22.34 1.74
C PHE A 94 18.48 20.82 1.84
N THR A 95 18.49 20.32 3.08
CA THR A 95 18.52 18.90 3.41
C THR A 95 17.19 18.57 4.08
N PRO A 96 16.31 17.77 3.45
CA PRO A 96 15.10 17.32 4.11
C PRO A 96 15.41 16.45 5.32
N ASP A 97 14.65 16.61 6.40
CA ASP A 97 14.88 15.87 7.65
C ASP A 97 14.81 14.33 7.46
N PHE A 98 13.86 13.83 6.66
CA PHE A 98 13.69 12.39 6.40
C PHE A 98 13.37 12.08 4.94
N TYR A 99 13.63 10.85 4.52
CA TYR A 99 13.08 10.26 3.30
C TYR A 99 12.51 8.88 3.57
N LEU A 100 11.34 8.60 2.98
CA LEU A 100 10.62 7.34 3.07
C LEU A 100 10.75 6.62 1.72
N PRO A 101 11.66 5.64 1.58
CA PRO A 101 11.97 5.02 0.28
C PRO A 101 10.76 4.37 -0.38
N GLU A 102 9.91 3.69 0.41
CA GLU A 102 8.72 3.01 -0.10
C GLU A 102 7.70 3.97 -0.75
N LEU A 103 7.72 5.25 -0.37
CA LEU A 103 6.76 6.26 -0.84
C LEU A 103 7.39 7.28 -1.79
N ASP A 104 8.69 7.15 -2.08
CA ASP A 104 9.51 8.19 -2.74
C ASP A 104 9.14 9.59 -2.22
N LEU A 105 9.26 9.79 -0.91
CA LEU A 105 8.74 10.96 -0.23
C LEU A 105 9.77 11.53 0.75
N TYR A 106 10.18 12.77 0.51
CA TYR A 106 10.95 13.58 1.45
C TYR A 106 10.03 14.26 2.45
N ILE A 107 10.42 14.27 3.71
CA ILE A 107 9.69 14.90 4.80
C ILE A 107 10.56 15.96 5.44
N GLU A 108 9.98 17.15 5.57
CA GLU A 108 10.55 18.26 6.34
C GLU A 108 9.64 18.52 7.54
N LEU A 109 10.16 18.36 8.75
CA LEU A 109 9.43 18.61 9.98
C LEU A 109 9.36 20.10 10.28
N THR A 110 8.22 20.57 10.80
CA THR A 110 8.04 21.97 11.19
C THR A 110 7.57 22.13 12.62
N THR A 111 8.13 23.15 13.26
CA THR A 111 7.75 23.62 14.60
C THR A 111 6.67 24.68 14.48
N LEU A 112 5.95 24.98 15.56
CA LEU A 112 4.88 26.00 15.58
C LEU A 112 5.41 27.45 15.58
N LYS A 113 6.73 27.68 15.61
CA LYS A 113 7.31 29.03 15.58
C LYS A 113 7.22 29.62 14.17
N GLN A 114 6.41 30.67 14.02
CA GLN A 114 6.02 31.24 12.74
C GLN A 114 7.19 31.75 11.88
N SER A 115 8.27 32.26 12.49
CA SER A 115 9.49 32.68 11.76
C SER A 115 10.20 31.52 11.07
N LEU A 116 10.33 30.37 11.74
CA LEU A 116 10.98 29.17 11.20
C LEU A 116 10.13 28.50 10.12
N ILE A 117 8.80 28.58 10.24
CA ILE A 117 7.85 28.08 9.23
C ILE A 117 8.00 28.84 7.90
N THR A 118 8.16 30.17 7.94
CA THR A 118 8.28 31.00 6.74
C THR A 118 9.54 30.67 5.95
N GLU A 119 10.68 30.49 6.64
CA GLU A 119 11.93 30.12 5.99
C GLU A 119 11.87 28.71 5.39
N LYS A 120 11.36 27.72 6.15
CA LYS A 120 11.19 26.33 5.63
C LYS A 120 10.26 26.29 4.43
N ASN A 121 9.14 27.02 4.45
CA ASN A 121 8.24 27.12 3.29
C ASN A 121 8.91 27.75 2.07
N ARG A 122 9.73 28.79 2.24
CA ARG A 122 10.50 29.38 1.13
C ARG A 122 11.42 28.35 0.51
N LYS A 123 12.19 27.61 1.33
CA LYS A 123 13.12 26.57 0.86
C LYS A 123 12.41 25.43 0.14
N VAL A 124 11.29 24.94 0.69
CA VAL A 124 10.48 23.88 0.06
C VAL A 124 9.88 24.34 -1.28
N ARG A 125 9.35 25.57 -1.37
CA ARG A 125 8.87 26.12 -2.65
C ARG A 125 10.00 26.20 -3.68
N ARG A 126 11.16 26.72 -3.26
CA ARG A 126 12.31 26.82 -4.14
C ARG A 126 12.83 25.46 -4.59
N LEU A 127 12.80 24.46 -3.72
CA LEU A 127 13.12 23.07 -4.07
C LEU A 127 12.17 22.56 -5.16
N LYS A 128 10.86 22.76 -5.01
CA LYS A 128 9.87 22.31 -6.00
C LYS A 128 10.01 23.01 -7.36
N GLU A 129 10.42 24.28 -7.36
CA GLU A 129 10.73 25.01 -8.60
C GLU A 129 11.97 24.45 -9.31
N LEU A 130 13.01 24.10 -8.56
CA LEU A 130 14.30 23.67 -9.10
C LEU A 130 14.35 22.16 -9.41
N TYR A 131 13.61 21.35 -8.66
CA TYR A 131 13.56 19.90 -8.69
C TYR A 131 12.08 19.42 -8.62
N PRO A 132 11.30 19.62 -9.69
CA PRO A 132 9.87 19.29 -9.69
C PRO A 132 9.58 17.80 -9.51
N GLU A 133 10.54 16.93 -9.81
CA GLU A 133 10.46 15.48 -9.56
C GLU A 133 10.57 15.11 -8.08
N VAL A 134 11.07 16.01 -7.22
CA VAL A 134 11.25 15.73 -5.80
C VAL A 134 9.92 15.88 -5.07
N ASN A 135 9.34 14.75 -4.67
CA ASN A 135 8.14 14.71 -3.85
C ASN A 135 8.50 15.03 -2.39
N ILE A 136 8.22 16.26 -1.96
CA ILE A 136 8.47 16.72 -0.59
C ILE A 136 7.20 17.23 0.09
N LYS A 137 7.03 16.85 1.36
CA LYS A 137 5.98 17.36 2.24
C LYS A 137 6.55 18.01 3.50
N LEU A 138 5.99 19.18 3.79
CA LEU A 138 6.23 19.91 5.01
C LEU A 138 5.20 19.47 6.05
N LEU A 139 5.66 18.99 7.20
CA LEU A 139 4.84 18.20 8.11
C LEU A 139 5.00 18.71 9.54
N ASN A 140 3.91 19.15 10.16
CA ASN A 140 3.91 19.48 11.59
C ASN A 140 3.44 18.27 12.41
N LYS A 141 3.67 18.30 13.72
CA LYS A 141 3.28 17.23 14.64
C LYS A 141 1.78 16.86 14.54
N LYS A 142 0.89 17.82 14.29
CA LYS A 142 -0.57 17.58 14.16
C LYS A 142 -0.95 16.93 12.83
N ASP A 143 -0.34 17.37 11.72
CA ASP A 143 -0.57 16.82 10.38
C ASP A 143 -0.05 15.38 10.29
N TYR A 144 1.03 15.08 11.00
CA TYR A 144 1.53 13.72 11.11
C TYR A 144 0.57 12.81 11.86
N LEU A 145 0.15 13.21 13.05
CA LEU A 145 -0.84 12.46 13.83
C LEU A 145 -2.12 12.22 13.04
N ARG A 146 -2.55 13.18 12.21
CA ARG A 146 -3.68 13.01 11.29
C ARG A 146 -3.40 12.02 10.15
N LEU A 147 -2.23 12.11 9.51
CA LEU A 147 -1.83 11.20 8.44
C LEU A 147 -1.74 9.76 8.95
N LEU A 148 -1.07 9.60 10.08
CA LEU A 148 -0.97 8.37 10.83
C LEU A 148 -2.35 7.81 11.22
N ALA A 149 -3.24 8.62 11.78
CA ALA A 149 -4.62 8.20 12.08
C ALA A 149 -5.36 7.72 10.82
N LYS A 150 -5.18 8.40 9.68
CA LYS A 150 -5.75 7.98 8.40
C LYS A 150 -5.24 6.59 7.95
N TYR A 151 -4.03 6.22 8.32
CA TYR A 151 -3.41 4.93 7.97
C TYR A 151 -3.35 3.92 9.14
N GLY A 152 -4.05 4.19 10.25
CA GLY A 152 -4.21 3.25 11.37
C GLY A 152 -3.09 3.29 12.43
N TYR A 153 -2.30 4.35 12.47
CA TYR A 153 -1.04 4.37 13.18
C TYR A 153 -0.95 5.52 14.20
N GLY A 154 -1.76 5.57 15.26
CA GLY A 154 -1.57 6.58 16.32
C GLY A 154 -2.66 6.56 17.39
N PRO A 155 -2.40 7.11 18.59
CA PRO A 155 -3.50 7.38 19.53
C PRO A 155 -4.42 8.38 18.83
N LEU A 156 -5.67 7.95 18.64
CA LEU A 156 -6.73 8.60 17.87
C LEU A 156 -7.06 9.99 18.47
N GLY A 157 -6.18 10.96 18.23
CA GLY A 157 -6.35 12.36 18.59
C GLY A 157 -7.31 13.02 17.62
N GLY A 158 -8.60 12.71 17.73
CA GLY A 158 -9.71 13.45 17.13
C GLY A 158 -10.65 12.67 16.22
N THR A 159 -10.26 11.49 15.74
CA THR A 159 -11.17 10.55 15.07
C THR A 159 -11.02 9.19 15.72
N LYS A 160 -11.75 8.96 16.82
CA LYS A 160 -12.00 7.59 17.29
C LYS A 160 -12.72 6.89 16.15
N VAL A 161 -12.08 5.95 15.45
CA VAL A 161 -12.86 4.91 14.79
C VAL A 161 -13.48 4.15 15.95
N GLU A 162 -14.78 4.35 16.15
CA GLU A 162 -15.50 3.82 17.29
C GLU A 162 -15.24 2.31 17.39
N GLY A 163 -14.91 1.83 18.59
CA GLY A 163 -14.75 0.40 18.80
C GLY A 163 -13.41 -0.24 18.47
N ILE A 164 -12.42 0.44 17.89
CA ILE A 164 -11.12 -0.22 17.64
C ILE A 164 -10.17 -0.01 18.82
N ASN A 165 -9.69 -1.10 19.44
CA ASN A 165 -8.78 -1.06 20.59
C ASN A 165 -7.32 -0.91 20.15
N ARG A 166 -6.88 -1.75 19.20
CA ARG A 166 -5.52 -1.71 18.64
C ARG A 166 -5.48 -2.18 17.19
N VAL A 167 -4.45 -1.75 16.46
CA VAL A 167 -4.12 -2.31 15.14
C VAL A 167 -3.22 -3.52 15.32
N LEU A 168 -3.60 -4.66 14.73
CA LEU A 168 -2.83 -5.90 14.74
C LEU A 168 -1.88 -5.98 13.56
N PHE A 169 -2.40 -5.67 12.36
CA PHE A 169 -1.61 -5.62 11.14
C PHE A 169 -1.96 -4.38 10.35
N SER A 170 -0.95 -3.61 10.03
CA SER A 170 -1.09 -2.46 9.17
C SER A 170 -1.25 -2.85 7.70
N HIS A 171 -1.68 -1.87 6.90
CA HIS A 171 -1.75 -2.04 5.46
C HIS A 171 -0.42 -2.53 4.85
N THR A 172 0.71 -1.95 5.24
CA THR A 172 2.02 -2.31 4.69
C THR A 172 2.46 -3.72 5.10
N GLN A 173 2.19 -4.12 6.35
CA GLN A 173 2.44 -5.49 6.81
C GLN A 173 1.63 -6.50 6.00
N ILE A 174 0.35 -6.20 5.77
CA ILE A 174 -0.55 -7.03 4.96
C ILE A 174 -0.01 -7.13 3.52
N GLN A 175 0.25 -6.01 2.85
CA GLN A 175 0.78 -6.01 1.47
C GLN A 175 2.07 -6.82 1.32
N ARG A 176 3.02 -6.65 2.26
CA ARG A 176 4.28 -7.39 2.24
C ARG A 176 4.05 -8.89 2.39
N ARG A 177 3.15 -9.30 3.28
CA ARG A 177 2.83 -10.72 3.47
C ARG A 177 2.10 -11.30 2.27
N THR A 178 1.11 -10.59 1.73
CA THR A 178 0.38 -10.98 0.52
C THR A 178 1.33 -11.20 -0.66
N ARG A 179 2.30 -10.30 -0.88
CA ARG A 179 3.32 -10.48 -1.91
C ARG A 179 4.19 -11.72 -1.69
N ALA A 180 4.59 -11.98 -0.44
CA ALA A 180 5.37 -13.17 -0.12
C ALA A 180 4.58 -14.46 -0.39
N LEU A 181 3.29 -14.49 -0.06
CA LEU A 181 2.39 -15.61 -0.37
C LEU A 181 2.22 -15.79 -1.88
N ALA A 182 1.91 -14.72 -2.61
CA ALA A 182 1.76 -14.76 -4.06
C ALA A 182 3.01 -15.29 -4.77
N ASN A 183 4.20 -14.89 -4.32
CA ASN A 183 5.47 -15.41 -4.84
C ASN A 183 5.67 -16.90 -4.52
N HIS A 184 5.17 -17.37 -3.38
CA HIS A 184 5.20 -18.80 -3.02
C HIS A 184 4.28 -19.61 -3.94
N ILE A 185 3.01 -19.20 -4.02
CA ILE A 185 1.99 -19.79 -4.89
C ILE A 185 2.48 -19.82 -6.35
N SER A 186 3.08 -18.73 -6.83
CA SER A 186 3.57 -18.64 -8.20
C SER A 186 4.66 -19.67 -8.53
N ARG A 187 5.48 -20.05 -7.54
CA ARG A 187 6.49 -21.10 -7.70
C ARG A 187 5.86 -22.48 -7.70
N ASP A 188 4.97 -22.74 -6.76
CA ASP A 188 4.38 -24.08 -6.57
C ASP A 188 3.48 -24.49 -7.76
N TYR A 189 2.86 -23.51 -8.40
CA TYR A 189 2.00 -23.68 -9.58
C TYR A 189 2.69 -23.29 -10.90
N GLN A 190 4.01 -23.21 -10.95
CA GLN A 190 4.73 -22.82 -12.16
C GLN A 190 4.35 -23.69 -13.37
N GLY A 191 3.96 -23.02 -14.47
CA GLY A 191 3.55 -23.69 -15.71
C GLY A 191 2.13 -24.27 -15.70
N ARG A 192 1.36 -24.05 -14.63
CA ARG A 192 -0.03 -24.50 -14.50
C ARG A 192 -1.03 -23.35 -14.69
N ARG A 193 -2.31 -23.68 -14.81
CA ARG A 193 -3.42 -22.70 -14.82
C ARG A 193 -4.16 -22.81 -13.49
N LEU A 194 -4.22 -21.71 -12.75
CA LEU A 194 -4.77 -21.67 -11.41
C LEU A 194 -6.18 -21.06 -11.40
N VAL A 195 -7.11 -21.65 -10.67
CA VAL A 195 -8.40 -21.03 -10.34
C VAL A 195 -8.38 -20.57 -8.90
N LEU A 196 -8.53 -19.27 -8.67
CA LEU A 196 -8.69 -18.73 -7.32
C LEU A 196 -10.18 -18.71 -6.97
N VAL A 197 -10.56 -19.37 -5.87
CA VAL A 197 -11.95 -19.40 -5.39
C VAL A 197 -12.06 -18.64 -4.08
N GLY A 198 -12.73 -17.49 -4.07
CA GLY A 198 -12.91 -16.66 -2.88
C GLY A 198 -14.29 -16.81 -2.25
N ILE A 199 -14.36 -16.83 -0.92
CA ILE A 199 -15.66 -16.86 -0.21
C ILE A 199 -16.06 -15.45 0.23
N LEU A 200 -17.20 -14.99 -0.30
CA LEU A 200 -17.69 -13.66 -0.03
C LEU A 200 -18.24 -13.52 1.40
N LYS A 201 -18.11 -12.34 2.02
CA LYS A 201 -17.66 -11.06 1.43
C LYS A 201 -16.25 -10.64 1.84
N GLY A 202 -15.73 -11.10 2.97
CA GLY A 202 -14.55 -10.48 3.57
C GLY A 202 -13.24 -10.75 2.81
N VAL A 203 -13.19 -11.82 2.00
CA VAL A 203 -12.03 -12.15 1.16
C VAL A 203 -11.71 -11.08 0.11
N VAL A 204 -12.65 -10.20 -0.27
CA VAL A 204 -12.53 -9.34 -1.47
C VAL A 204 -11.23 -8.55 -1.50
N CYS A 205 -10.85 -7.92 -0.37
CA CYS A 205 -9.61 -7.14 -0.29
C CYS A 205 -8.38 -8.03 -0.46
N PHE A 206 -8.32 -9.16 0.25
CA PHE A 206 -7.19 -10.07 0.20
C PHE A 206 -7.03 -10.72 -1.18
N MET A 207 -8.13 -11.20 -1.76
CA MET A 207 -8.14 -11.80 -3.10
C MET A 207 -7.63 -10.81 -4.16
N ALA A 208 -8.09 -9.56 -4.11
CA ALA A 208 -7.71 -8.54 -5.08
C ALA A 208 -6.22 -8.20 -5.03
N ASP A 209 -5.63 -8.14 -3.84
CA ASP A 209 -4.19 -7.86 -3.68
C ASP A 209 -3.33 -9.10 -3.97
N LEU A 210 -3.81 -10.29 -3.61
CA LEU A 210 -3.10 -11.55 -3.88
C LEU A 210 -2.98 -11.81 -5.38
N MET A 211 -4.09 -11.70 -6.13
CA MET A 211 -4.09 -12.00 -7.56
C MET A 211 -3.18 -11.08 -8.37
N GLN A 212 -3.02 -9.81 -7.97
CA GLN A 212 -2.14 -8.85 -8.65
C GLN A 212 -0.65 -9.18 -8.51
N HIS A 213 -0.28 -10.02 -7.55
CA HIS A 213 1.09 -10.42 -7.30
C HIS A 213 1.40 -11.84 -7.77
N ILE A 214 0.40 -12.62 -8.22
CA ILE A 214 0.62 -13.96 -8.78
C ILE A 214 1.08 -13.83 -10.23
N SER A 215 2.22 -14.44 -10.57
CA SER A 215 2.84 -14.36 -11.90
C SER A 215 2.45 -15.52 -12.82
N LEU A 216 1.22 -16.01 -12.72
CA LEU A 216 0.69 -17.16 -13.45
C LEU A 216 -0.61 -16.79 -14.18
N PRO A 217 -0.94 -17.46 -15.30
CA PRO A 217 -2.28 -17.41 -15.85
C PRO A 217 -3.28 -17.94 -14.82
N LEU A 218 -4.26 -17.12 -14.45
CA LEU A 218 -5.30 -17.49 -13.49
C LEU A 218 -6.69 -17.02 -13.92
N SER A 219 -7.71 -17.69 -13.40
CA SER A 219 -9.10 -17.22 -13.37
C SER A 219 -9.56 -17.07 -11.92
N ILE A 220 -10.66 -16.34 -11.72
CA ILE A 220 -11.25 -16.10 -10.40
C ILE A 220 -12.70 -16.57 -10.38
N GLU A 221 -13.10 -17.15 -9.26
CA GLU A 221 -14.47 -17.54 -8.96
C GLU A 221 -14.82 -17.07 -7.54
N PHE A 222 -16.11 -16.81 -7.30
CA PHE A 222 -16.60 -16.42 -5.99
C PHE A 222 -17.77 -17.28 -5.58
N MET A 223 -17.73 -17.78 -4.35
CA MET A 223 -18.88 -18.39 -3.69
C MET A 223 -19.41 -17.47 -2.59
N ALA A 224 -20.68 -17.63 -2.25
CA ALA A 224 -21.26 -16.99 -1.07
C ALA A 224 -21.99 -18.04 -0.24
N ILE A 225 -21.89 -17.89 1.07
CA ILE A 225 -22.55 -18.76 2.04
C ILE A 225 -23.43 -17.96 2.99
N SER A 226 -24.41 -18.64 3.58
CA SER A 226 -25.25 -18.13 4.66
C SER A 226 -25.27 -19.16 5.78
N TYR A 227 -25.25 -18.69 7.02
CA TYR A 227 -25.42 -19.53 8.19
C TYR A 227 -26.91 -19.60 8.56
N TYR A 228 -27.46 -20.81 8.69
CA TYR A 228 -28.82 -21.05 9.16
C TYR A 228 -28.76 -22.02 10.37
N GLY A 229 -29.51 -21.73 11.44
CA GLY A 229 -29.70 -22.69 12.54
C GLY A 229 -29.79 -22.04 13.92
N SER A 230 -30.79 -22.45 14.70
CA SER A 230 -30.94 -22.12 16.12
C SER A 230 -30.09 -23.08 16.97
N ASN A 231 -29.16 -22.56 17.78
CA ASN A 231 -28.45 -23.12 18.95
C ASN A 231 -28.03 -24.61 19.04
N THR A 232 -28.33 -25.50 18.09
CA THR A 232 -28.00 -26.92 18.18
C THR A 232 -27.15 -27.42 17.02
N GLU A 233 -27.26 -26.89 15.80
CA GLU A 233 -26.30 -27.15 14.70
C GLU A 233 -26.25 -25.96 13.71
N PRO A 234 -25.10 -25.29 13.50
CA PRO A 234 -24.96 -24.26 12.47
C PRO A 234 -24.87 -24.93 11.09
N ALA A 235 -25.97 -24.97 10.35
CA ALA A 235 -25.99 -25.44 8.97
C ALA A 235 -25.49 -24.32 8.03
N VAL A 236 -24.34 -24.54 7.40
CA VAL A 236 -23.84 -23.67 6.32
C VAL A 236 -24.57 -24.00 5.03
N LYS A 237 -25.10 -22.99 4.34
CA LYS A 237 -25.74 -23.13 3.03
C LYS A 237 -25.03 -22.26 2.00
N ILE A 238 -24.71 -22.85 0.84
CA ILE A 238 -24.21 -22.11 -0.32
C ILE A 238 -25.37 -21.32 -0.94
N THR A 239 -25.22 -20.00 -1.03
CA THR A 239 -26.19 -19.07 -1.63
C THR A 239 -25.79 -18.64 -3.04
N LYS A 240 -24.49 -18.66 -3.32
CA LYS A 240 -23.92 -18.57 -4.67
C LYS A 240 -22.84 -19.62 -4.80
N ASP A 241 -22.96 -20.45 -5.82
CA ASP A 241 -21.96 -21.45 -6.20
C ASP A 241 -21.07 -20.91 -7.35
N LEU A 242 -20.11 -21.73 -7.80
CA LEU A 242 -19.23 -21.41 -8.93
C LEU A 242 -20.02 -21.20 -10.22
N ASP A 243 -19.59 -20.22 -11.03
CA ASP A 243 -20.20 -19.94 -12.33
C ASP A 243 -19.61 -20.87 -13.43
N THR A 244 -18.39 -21.38 -13.21
CA THR A 244 -17.68 -22.28 -14.14
C THR A 244 -17.22 -23.58 -13.48
N SER A 245 -17.04 -24.63 -14.30
CA SER A 245 -16.56 -25.93 -13.81
C SER A 245 -15.08 -25.87 -13.43
N ILE A 246 -14.75 -26.45 -12.27
CA ILE A 246 -13.38 -26.63 -11.77
C ILE A 246 -12.82 -28.04 -11.99
N THR A 247 -13.54 -28.91 -12.70
CA THR A 247 -13.12 -30.30 -12.89
C THR A 247 -11.79 -30.39 -13.62
N GLY A 248 -10.84 -31.13 -13.04
CA GLY A 248 -9.49 -31.29 -13.58
C GLY A 248 -8.63 -30.02 -13.56
N LEU A 249 -9.04 -28.95 -12.85
CA LEU A 249 -8.28 -27.72 -12.69
C LEU A 249 -7.53 -27.68 -11.36
N ASP A 250 -6.43 -26.95 -11.31
CA ASP A 250 -5.74 -26.60 -10.08
C ASP A 250 -6.53 -25.48 -9.37
N VAL A 251 -7.03 -25.74 -8.17
CA VAL A 251 -7.87 -24.82 -7.40
C VAL A 251 -7.13 -24.37 -6.14
N LEU A 252 -7.11 -23.05 -5.92
CA LEU A 252 -6.68 -22.45 -4.67
C LEU A 252 -7.85 -21.68 -4.04
N MET A 253 -8.38 -22.22 -2.96
CA MET A 253 -9.38 -21.54 -2.15
C MET A 253 -8.71 -20.41 -1.35
N VAL A 254 -9.26 -19.22 -1.43
CA VAL A 254 -8.75 -18.02 -0.75
C VAL A 254 -9.75 -17.59 0.31
N GLU A 255 -9.29 -17.45 1.55
CA GLU A 255 -10.10 -17.08 2.71
C GLU A 255 -9.52 -15.89 3.46
N ASP A 256 -10.38 -15.06 4.04
CA ASP A 256 -9.95 -13.94 4.89
C ASP A 256 -9.53 -14.42 6.29
N ILE A 257 -10.30 -15.31 6.90
CA ILE A 257 -10.02 -15.83 8.23
C ILE A 257 -10.54 -17.26 8.42
N VAL A 258 -9.70 -18.12 8.99
CA VAL A 258 -10.10 -19.45 9.43
C VAL A 258 -10.14 -19.49 10.95
N ASP A 259 -11.34 -19.72 11.48
CA ASP A 259 -11.62 -19.78 12.92
C ASP A 259 -11.76 -21.25 13.39
N THR A 260 -12.99 -21.73 13.55
CA THR A 260 -13.24 -23.12 13.98
C THR A 260 -12.86 -24.18 12.95
N GLY A 261 -12.71 -23.79 11.68
CA GLY A 261 -12.48 -24.70 10.55
C GLY A 261 -13.73 -25.36 9.98
N MET A 262 -14.91 -25.19 10.60
CA MET A 262 -16.16 -25.85 10.17
C MET A 262 -16.61 -25.40 8.78
N THR A 263 -16.68 -24.09 8.56
CA THR A 263 -17.07 -23.51 7.26
C THR A 263 -16.12 -23.95 6.16
N LEU A 264 -14.81 -23.84 6.41
CA LEU A 264 -13.79 -24.25 5.46
C LEU A 264 -13.91 -25.74 5.11
N ASN A 265 -14.08 -26.61 6.10
CA ASN A 265 -14.26 -28.04 5.87
C ASN A 265 -15.49 -28.35 5.00
N TYR A 266 -16.62 -27.69 5.27
CA TYR A 266 -17.83 -27.85 4.45
C TYR A 266 -17.60 -27.45 2.99
N ILE A 267 -16.97 -26.29 2.76
CA ILE A 267 -16.69 -25.79 1.41
C ILE A 267 -15.67 -26.67 0.70
N LEU A 268 -14.62 -27.13 1.39
CA LEU A 268 -13.62 -28.04 0.81
C LEU A 268 -14.25 -29.35 0.35
N ASN A 269 -15.18 -29.92 1.12
CA ASN A 269 -15.91 -31.12 0.71
C ASN A 269 -16.78 -30.86 -0.53
N HIS A 270 -17.47 -29.71 -0.59
CA HIS A 270 -18.24 -29.31 -1.76
C HIS A 270 -17.37 -29.15 -3.00
N LEU A 271 -16.26 -28.42 -2.91
CA LEU A 271 -15.31 -28.22 -4.02
C LEU A 271 -14.64 -29.54 -4.44
N SER A 272 -14.26 -30.39 -3.50
CA SER A 272 -13.65 -31.69 -3.79
C SER A 272 -14.58 -32.60 -4.60
N SER A 273 -15.89 -32.54 -4.35
CA SER A 273 -16.88 -33.32 -5.09
C SER A 273 -16.97 -32.97 -6.59
N HIS A 274 -16.44 -31.81 -6.98
CA HIS A 274 -16.35 -31.37 -8.39
C HIS A 274 -15.09 -31.90 -9.11
N ASN A 275 -14.30 -32.74 -8.43
CA ASN A 275 -13.11 -33.41 -8.96
C ASN A 275 -12.06 -32.46 -9.58
N PRO A 276 -11.55 -31.46 -8.82
CA PRO A 276 -10.42 -30.66 -9.27
C PRO A 276 -9.15 -31.52 -9.37
N ALA A 277 -8.16 -31.08 -10.16
CA ALA A 277 -6.86 -31.74 -10.23
C ALA A 277 -6.04 -31.55 -8.94
N SER A 278 -6.18 -30.39 -8.30
CA SER A 278 -5.66 -30.13 -6.95
C SER A 278 -6.58 -29.13 -6.23
N LEU A 279 -6.62 -29.21 -4.90
CA LEU A 279 -7.37 -28.28 -4.06
C LEU A 279 -6.52 -27.93 -2.83
N HIS A 280 -6.09 -26.67 -2.76
CA HIS A 280 -5.29 -26.12 -1.67
C HIS A 280 -5.95 -24.87 -1.07
N VAL A 281 -5.52 -24.46 0.11
CA VAL A 281 -6.08 -23.33 0.86
C VAL A 281 -5.03 -22.26 1.13
N CYS A 282 -5.36 -21.02 0.78
CA CYS A 282 -4.65 -19.83 1.20
C CYS A 282 -5.55 -18.98 2.11
N THR A 283 -5.17 -18.78 3.36
CA THR A 283 -5.89 -17.89 4.28
C THR A 283 -5.05 -16.71 4.71
N LEU A 284 -5.66 -15.53 4.85
CA LEU A 284 -4.98 -14.37 5.40
C LEU A 284 -4.76 -14.52 6.90
N LEU A 285 -5.75 -14.97 7.67
CA LEU A 285 -5.69 -15.09 9.13
C LEU A 285 -6.05 -16.50 9.61
N ASP A 286 -5.21 -17.08 10.46
CA ASP A 286 -5.48 -18.37 11.13
C ASP A 286 -5.61 -18.19 12.64
N LYS A 287 -6.79 -18.50 13.19
CA LYS A 287 -7.07 -18.54 14.64
C LYS A 287 -6.91 -19.96 15.17
N ARG A 288 -5.68 -20.43 15.19
CA ARG A 288 -5.36 -21.81 15.59
C ARG A 288 -5.90 -22.20 16.98
N ALA A 289 -5.97 -21.24 17.90
CA ALA A 289 -6.50 -21.44 19.25
C ALA A 289 -7.99 -21.86 19.31
N ARG A 290 -8.78 -21.59 18.26
CA ARG A 290 -10.22 -21.92 18.19
C ARG A 290 -10.55 -23.11 17.29
N ARG A 291 -9.52 -23.79 16.78
CA ARG A 291 -9.65 -24.90 15.85
C ARG A 291 -10.48 -26.03 16.45
N LEU A 292 -11.60 -26.36 15.82
CA LEU A 292 -12.43 -27.53 16.16
C LEU A 292 -12.25 -28.65 15.14
N ILE A 293 -12.03 -28.29 13.87
CA ILE A 293 -11.77 -29.20 12.77
C ILE A 293 -10.44 -28.82 12.13
N ASP A 294 -9.50 -29.75 12.14
CA ASP A 294 -8.22 -29.58 11.46
C ASP A 294 -8.45 -29.70 9.95
N VAL A 295 -8.15 -28.62 9.23
CA VAL A 295 -8.24 -28.56 7.77
C VAL A 295 -6.89 -28.08 7.25
N PRO A 296 -6.35 -28.71 6.20
CA PRO A 296 -5.04 -28.35 5.68
C PRO A 296 -5.04 -26.89 5.20
N LEU A 297 -4.08 -26.12 5.69
CA LEU A 297 -3.82 -24.74 5.27
C LEU A 297 -2.44 -24.70 4.64
N ASP A 298 -2.37 -24.51 3.33
CA ASP A 298 -1.12 -24.55 2.56
C ASP A 298 -0.38 -23.21 2.61
N TYR A 299 -1.13 -22.11 2.61
CA TYR A 299 -0.59 -20.75 2.61
C TYR A 299 -1.26 -19.91 3.69
N ILE A 300 -0.52 -19.56 4.75
CA ILE A 300 -1.06 -18.81 5.90
C ILE A 300 -0.46 -17.40 5.90
N GLY A 301 -1.28 -16.36 5.88
CA GLY A 301 -0.84 -14.97 6.04
C GLY A 301 -0.28 -14.72 7.43
N PHE A 302 -1.15 -14.74 8.43
CA PHE A 302 -0.80 -14.49 9.82
C PHE A 302 -1.54 -15.46 10.74
N GLU A 303 -0.82 -16.04 11.69
CA GLU A 303 -1.45 -16.68 12.85
C GLU A 303 -1.80 -15.60 13.87
N ILE A 304 -3.04 -15.63 14.39
CA ILE A 304 -3.55 -14.64 15.33
C ILE A 304 -4.12 -15.28 16.59
N PRO A 305 -4.06 -14.59 17.74
CA PRO A 305 -4.75 -15.02 18.96
C PRO A 305 -6.28 -14.95 18.78
N ASP A 306 -7.00 -15.46 19.78
CA ASP A 306 -8.45 -15.36 19.82
C ASP A 306 -8.93 -13.94 20.16
N GLU A 307 -8.92 -13.08 19.14
CA GLU A 307 -9.42 -11.71 19.20
C GLU A 307 -10.45 -11.47 18.10
N PHE A 308 -11.50 -10.70 18.40
CA PHE A 308 -12.41 -10.26 17.35
C PHE A 308 -11.72 -9.18 16.49
N VAL A 309 -11.59 -9.43 15.19
CA VAL A 309 -10.83 -8.59 14.27
C VAL A 309 -11.71 -8.04 13.16
N VAL A 310 -11.41 -6.82 12.73
CA VAL A 310 -12.12 -6.11 11.66
C VAL A 310 -11.15 -5.35 10.77
N GLY A 311 -11.63 -4.93 9.60
CA GLY A 311 -10.84 -4.21 8.62
C GLY A 311 -10.19 -5.11 7.58
N TYR A 312 -9.74 -4.49 6.49
CA TYR A 312 -9.19 -5.16 5.32
C TYR A 312 -10.13 -6.25 4.77
N GLY A 313 -11.41 -5.88 4.61
CA GLY A 313 -12.47 -6.78 4.17
C GLY A 313 -13.25 -7.45 5.31
N LEU A 314 -12.64 -7.67 6.49
CA LEU A 314 -13.31 -8.22 7.67
C LEU A 314 -14.29 -7.21 8.27
N ASP A 315 -15.41 -7.69 8.81
CA ASP A 315 -16.46 -6.84 9.33
C ASP A 315 -16.92 -7.14 10.75
N TYR A 316 -17.59 -6.14 11.31
CA TYR A 316 -18.52 -6.32 12.40
C TYR A 316 -19.86 -5.73 11.99
N ARG A 317 -20.90 -6.57 11.90
CA ARG A 317 -22.27 -6.17 11.51
C ARG A 317 -22.35 -5.43 10.17
N GLY A 318 -21.50 -5.84 9.22
CA GLY A 318 -21.43 -5.24 7.89
C GLY A 318 -20.52 -4.00 7.79
N GLU A 319 -20.06 -3.45 8.91
CA GLU A 319 -19.22 -2.25 8.97
C GLU A 319 -17.72 -2.60 9.06
N TYR A 320 -16.85 -1.58 8.99
CA TYR A 320 -15.39 -1.66 9.17
C TYR A 320 -14.58 -2.31 8.03
N ARG A 321 -15.22 -2.96 7.05
CA ARG A 321 -14.52 -3.62 5.91
C ARG A 321 -13.54 -2.71 5.18
N ASN A 322 -13.85 -1.41 5.10
CA ASN A 322 -13.09 -0.39 4.37
C ASN A 322 -11.82 0.08 5.09
N LEU A 323 -11.58 -0.34 6.34
CA LEU A 323 -10.34 0.00 7.03
C LEU A 323 -9.15 -0.63 6.30
N PRO A 324 -8.05 0.09 6.04
CA PRO A 324 -6.93 -0.42 5.25
C PRO A 324 -6.01 -1.36 6.06
N PHE A 325 -6.32 -1.57 7.34
CA PHE A 325 -5.56 -2.36 8.31
C PHE A 325 -6.50 -3.34 9.01
N ILE A 326 -5.92 -4.33 9.69
CA ILE A 326 -6.64 -5.27 10.56
C ILE A 326 -6.48 -4.81 12.01
N GLY A 327 -7.58 -4.55 12.68
CA GLY A 327 -7.63 -4.11 14.07
C GLY A 327 -8.45 -5.03 14.95
N ALA A 328 -8.13 -5.06 16.25
CA ALA A 328 -8.91 -5.74 17.27
C ALA A 328 -10.06 -4.85 17.74
N LEU A 329 -11.28 -5.38 17.71
CA LEU A 329 -12.48 -4.71 18.19
C LEU A 329 -12.49 -4.69 19.73
N SER A 330 -13.01 -3.60 20.30
CA SER A 330 -13.11 -3.36 21.74
C SER A 330 -14.10 -4.33 22.37
N PRO A 331 -13.72 -5.05 23.45
CA PRO A 331 -14.62 -5.95 24.16
C PRO A 331 -15.92 -5.29 24.62
N ARG A 332 -15.88 -3.99 24.95
CA ARG A 332 -17.08 -3.24 25.40
C ARG A 332 -18.20 -3.22 24.35
N LEU A 333 -17.86 -3.09 23.06
CA LEU A 333 -18.88 -3.13 22.01
C LEU A 333 -19.43 -4.53 21.78
N ILE A 334 -18.64 -5.56 22.06
CA ILE A 334 -19.06 -6.96 21.95
C ILE A 334 -20.01 -7.31 23.12
N GLU A 335 -19.72 -6.81 24.32
CA GLU A 335 -20.46 -7.07 25.57
C GLU A 335 -21.74 -6.24 25.73
N GLU A 336 -21.75 -4.95 25.33
CA GLU A 336 -22.94 -4.07 25.38
C GLU A 336 -24.14 -4.60 24.58
N GLU A 337 -23.90 -5.58 23.71
CA GLU A 337 -24.91 -6.18 22.86
C GLU A 337 -25.20 -7.64 23.19
N ALA A 338 -24.28 -8.39 23.80
CA ALA A 338 -24.61 -9.70 24.37
C ALA A 338 -25.60 -9.60 25.55
N GLY A 339 -25.74 -8.41 26.14
CA GLY A 339 -26.71 -8.07 27.18
C GLY A 339 -28.02 -7.44 26.70
N LYS A 340 -28.25 -7.31 25.38
CA LYS A 340 -29.53 -6.91 24.77
C LYS A 340 -30.17 -8.12 24.10
#